data_AF-A0A7Y3I6D7-F1
#
_entry.id   AF-A0A7Y3I6D7-F1
#
_cell.length_a   1.000
_cell.length_b   1.000
_cell.length_c   1.000
_cell.angle_alpha   90.00
_cell.angle_beta   90.00
_cell.angle_gamma   90.00
#
_symmetry.space_group_name_H-M   'P 1'
#
loop_
_entity.id
_entity.type
_entity.pdbx_description
1 polymer ?
#
loop_
_entity_poly.entity_id
_entity_poly.type
_entity_poly.pdbx_seq_one_letter_code
_entity_poly.pdbx_strand_id
1 'polypeptide(L)'
;MRPTRLLPLACLLVATLNAAAFGTTGLPYADAEDAERQMIDRMLGSDHWPFRVFALLRLERYRGEDVGGLVAGKLGDEAWAVRTFAVRTAARLGHAPAPEAFASETDGRVVRAALRHGIRLPPNRITPGIRALLATPALDELLLGVELAALTDIEALRTNARGRVTRLIRNMDDAVAIRVSRPLARGLGVTGPHPATRDEWHAWMRGRTPDTLLAPPPAPGVAPPAGNAVAELEPEAFSRLIGYLDALRQRDLDLAIAMDSTASMVPMINATRAGVESLILFLDHISRTLRLGFVAYRDHDNPPVWEGHPFTSDVDSIREFLFGIRITGGADLPEAVLDGLTACGQLDWNRDATREIILVGDARPHEDDEYKLTGLLESYASAGVTVHAVHVPQQPNPDYLARLDRPRAVRYRQEIAEHNLRTEEAFAAIARLGGGERVQLTDATELVPAIMHLTIEETWWSVFDAFYAMYLDLCR
;
A
#
# COMPACT_ATOMS: atom_id res chain seq x y z
N MET A 1 17.61 4.49 40.76
CA MET A 1 17.47 3.04 40.47
C MET A 1 16.67 2.91 39.18
N ARG A 2 17.32 2.48 38.10
CA ARG A 2 16.73 2.31 36.76
C ARG A 2 16.07 0.93 36.66
N PRO A 3 14.92 0.75 36.02
CA PRO A 3 14.56 -0.51 35.41
C PRO A 3 15.13 -0.55 33.98
N THR A 4 15.91 -1.59 33.73
CA THR A 4 16.56 -1.95 32.48
C THR A 4 15.48 -2.33 31.45
N ARG A 5 15.41 -1.63 30.31
CA ARG A 5 14.59 -2.03 29.16
C ARG A 5 15.25 -3.22 28.47
N LEU A 6 14.60 -4.38 28.51
CA LEU A 6 14.87 -5.50 27.61
C LEU A 6 14.31 -5.13 26.23
N LEU A 7 15.18 -5.11 25.22
CA LEU A 7 14.81 -5.16 23.81
C LEU A 7 14.16 -6.52 23.52
N PRO A 8 13.09 -6.61 22.70
CA PRO A 8 12.71 -7.89 22.14
C PRO A 8 13.63 -8.18 20.94
N LEU A 9 14.70 -8.94 21.20
CA LEU A 9 15.27 -9.83 20.19
C LEU A 9 14.22 -10.90 19.88
N ALA A 10 13.41 -10.70 18.84
CA ALA A 10 12.54 -11.73 18.29
C ALA A 10 12.54 -11.76 16.74
N CYS A 11 13.48 -11.06 16.10
CA CYS A 11 13.79 -11.19 14.68
C CYS A 11 15.15 -11.86 14.52
N LEU A 12 15.23 -13.20 14.56
CA LEU A 12 16.28 -14.03 13.95
C LEU A 12 16.24 -15.45 14.57
N LEU A 13 15.29 -16.28 14.13
CA LEU A 13 15.45 -17.75 14.08
C LEU A 13 14.26 -18.39 13.33
N VAL A 14 14.12 -18.04 12.06
CA VAL A 14 13.39 -18.87 11.08
C VAL A 14 14.37 -19.23 9.97
N ALA A 15 15.22 -20.19 10.26
CA ALA A 15 16.04 -20.96 9.32
C ALA A 15 16.51 -22.16 10.16
N THR A 16 16.01 -23.38 9.99
CA THR A 16 15.90 -24.15 8.76
C THR A 16 14.83 -25.23 8.97
N LEU A 17 13.78 -25.22 8.15
CA LEU A 17 12.88 -26.37 8.01
C LEU A 17 12.87 -26.77 6.53
N ASN A 18 13.17 -28.05 6.32
CA ASN A 18 13.42 -28.69 5.04
C ASN A 18 12.39 -28.34 3.95
N ALA A 19 12.90 -28.05 2.75
CA ALA A 19 12.17 -27.84 1.51
C ALA A 19 11.54 -29.13 0.92
N ALA A 20 11.13 -30.08 1.76
CA ALA A 20 10.65 -31.39 1.32
C ALA A 20 9.46 -31.89 2.17
N ALA A 21 8.38 -31.09 2.27
CA ALA A 21 7.08 -31.53 2.79
C ALA A 21 5.96 -30.50 2.57
N PHE A 22 5.73 -30.02 1.35
CA PHE A 22 4.63 -29.06 1.10
C PHE A 22 3.68 -29.54 0.02
N GLY A 23 2.90 -30.53 0.45
CA GLY A 23 1.61 -30.98 -0.11
C GLY A 23 0.76 -31.73 0.95
N THR A 24 1.19 -31.75 2.22
CA THR A 24 0.67 -32.68 3.24
C THR A 24 0.33 -32.05 4.60
N THR A 25 0.54 -30.74 4.80
CA THR A 25 0.35 -30.09 6.11
C THR A 25 -1.03 -29.47 6.33
N GLY A 26 -1.87 -29.33 5.29
CA GLY A 26 -3.25 -28.84 5.40
C GLY A 26 -4.24 -29.92 5.83
N LEU A 27 -5.39 -29.52 6.38
CA LEU A 27 -6.49 -30.44 6.69
C LEU A 27 -7.14 -30.94 5.40
N PRO A 28 -7.57 -32.21 5.28
CA PRO A 28 -8.40 -32.63 4.15
C PRO A 28 -9.63 -31.72 4.02
N TYR A 29 -9.93 -31.21 2.83
CA TYR A 29 -11.10 -30.34 2.63
C TYR A 29 -12.44 -31.05 2.93
N ALA A 30 -12.45 -32.37 2.79
CA ALA A 30 -13.57 -33.22 3.23
C ALA A 30 -13.83 -33.13 4.75
N ASP A 31 -12.84 -32.76 5.55
CA ASP A 31 -12.96 -32.61 7.00
C ASP A 31 -13.38 -31.19 7.42
N ALA A 32 -13.50 -30.25 6.47
CA ALA A 32 -14.06 -28.92 6.75
C ALA A 32 -15.52 -29.03 7.19
N GLU A 33 -15.97 -28.14 8.08
CA GLU A 33 -17.38 -28.10 8.45
C GLU A 33 -18.27 -27.74 7.25
N ASP A 34 -19.47 -28.31 7.18
CA ASP A 34 -20.40 -28.05 6.07
C ASP A 34 -20.74 -26.55 5.93
N ALA A 35 -20.88 -25.85 7.06
CA ALA A 35 -21.13 -24.41 7.07
C ALA A 35 -19.96 -23.62 6.46
N GLU A 36 -18.72 -24.04 6.75
CA GLU A 36 -17.52 -23.41 6.20
C GLU A 36 -17.38 -23.66 4.71
N ARG A 37 -17.63 -24.89 4.24
CA ARG A 37 -17.65 -25.20 2.79
C ARG A 37 -18.68 -24.36 2.04
N GLN A 38 -19.89 -24.25 2.58
CA GLN A 38 -20.95 -23.41 2.00
C GLN A 38 -20.57 -21.93 2.00
N MET A 39 -19.88 -21.46 3.05
CA MET A 39 -19.36 -20.08 3.09
C MET A 39 -18.33 -19.84 1.99
N ILE A 40 -17.33 -20.73 1.88
CA ILE A 40 -16.28 -20.64 0.85
C ILE A 40 -16.89 -20.65 -0.56
N ASP A 41 -17.84 -21.54 -0.83
CA ASP A 41 -18.52 -21.62 -2.13
C ASP A 41 -19.27 -20.32 -2.48
N ARG A 42 -20.06 -19.78 -1.53
CA ARG A 42 -20.73 -18.48 -1.69
C ARG A 42 -19.74 -17.35 -1.96
N MET A 43 -18.62 -17.32 -1.24
CA MET A 43 -17.60 -16.30 -1.43
C MET A 43 -16.89 -16.42 -2.79
N LEU A 44 -16.59 -17.63 -3.25
CA LEU A 44 -16.05 -17.87 -4.59
C LEU A 44 -17.03 -17.41 -5.68
N GLY A 45 -18.34 -17.53 -5.44
CA GLY A 45 -19.40 -17.06 -6.35
C GLY A 45 -19.80 -15.58 -6.20
N SER A 46 -19.21 -14.83 -5.27
CA SER A 46 -19.56 -13.42 -5.02
C SER A 46 -19.23 -12.54 -6.22
N ASP A 47 -20.05 -11.51 -6.50
CA ASP A 47 -19.77 -10.49 -7.53
C ASP A 47 -18.56 -9.61 -7.17
N HIS A 48 -18.17 -9.58 -5.90
CA HIS A 48 -17.06 -8.75 -5.41
C HIS A 48 -15.77 -9.55 -5.34
N TRP A 49 -14.76 -9.09 -6.08
CA TRP A 49 -13.49 -9.80 -6.19
C TRP A 49 -12.76 -10.03 -4.86
N PRO A 50 -12.79 -9.14 -3.83
CA PRO A 50 -12.06 -9.41 -2.59
C PRO A 50 -12.60 -10.66 -1.89
N PHE A 51 -13.92 -10.90 -1.92
CA PHE A 51 -14.51 -12.10 -1.32
C PHE A 51 -14.00 -13.36 -2.01
N ARG A 52 -13.90 -13.33 -3.35
CA ARG A 52 -13.31 -14.43 -4.12
C ARG A 52 -11.84 -14.65 -3.73
N VAL A 53 -11.08 -13.58 -3.48
CA VAL A 53 -9.70 -13.67 -2.98
C VAL A 53 -9.60 -14.18 -1.54
N PHE A 54 -10.42 -13.69 -0.61
CA PHE A 54 -10.46 -14.18 0.77
C PHE A 54 -10.83 -15.67 0.80
N ALA A 55 -11.69 -16.14 -0.09
CA ALA A 55 -11.99 -17.57 -0.25
C ALA A 55 -10.77 -18.35 -0.75
N LEU A 56 -10.06 -17.86 -1.77
CA LEU A 56 -8.81 -18.48 -2.26
C LEU A 56 -7.75 -18.56 -1.14
N LEU A 57 -7.58 -17.49 -0.36
CA LEU A 57 -6.68 -17.46 0.77
C LEU A 57 -7.12 -18.45 1.86
N ARG A 58 -8.43 -18.55 2.14
CA ARG A 58 -8.97 -19.52 3.11
C ARG A 58 -8.71 -20.96 2.69
N LEU A 59 -8.81 -21.27 1.39
CA LEU A 59 -8.54 -22.60 0.84
C LEU A 59 -7.11 -23.10 1.13
N GLU A 60 -6.14 -22.20 1.40
CA GLU A 60 -4.77 -22.58 1.79
C GLU A 60 -4.70 -23.33 3.13
N ARG A 61 -5.77 -23.33 3.94
CA ARG A 61 -5.90 -24.17 5.15
C ARG A 61 -6.04 -25.66 4.80
N TYR A 62 -6.56 -25.97 3.62
CA TYR A 62 -6.97 -27.31 3.23
C TYR A 62 -6.09 -27.94 2.16
N ARG A 63 -6.22 -29.26 2.00
CA ARG A 63 -5.62 -30.04 0.92
C ARG A 63 -6.64 -30.97 0.27
N GLY A 64 -6.34 -31.40 -0.95
CA GLY A 64 -7.14 -32.36 -1.72
C GLY A 64 -7.39 -31.88 -3.15
N GLU A 65 -7.73 -32.80 -4.05
CA GLU A 65 -8.00 -32.48 -5.46
C GLU A 65 -9.19 -31.52 -5.61
N ASP A 66 -10.20 -31.62 -4.74
CA ASP A 66 -11.34 -30.71 -4.71
C ASP A 66 -10.89 -29.24 -4.54
N VAL A 67 -9.91 -28.98 -3.68
CA VAL A 67 -9.34 -27.64 -3.48
C VAL A 67 -8.60 -27.18 -4.73
N GLY A 68 -7.80 -28.07 -5.33
CA GLY A 68 -7.11 -27.79 -6.59
C GLY A 68 -8.09 -27.41 -7.71
N GLY A 69 -9.24 -28.09 -7.80
CA GLY A 69 -10.31 -27.78 -8.73
C GLY A 69 -10.95 -26.42 -8.49
N LEU A 70 -11.26 -26.07 -7.24
CA LEU A 70 -11.83 -24.77 -6.86
C LEU A 70 -10.89 -23.62 -7.22
N VAL A 71 -9.59 -23.77 -6.94
CA VAL A 71 -8.57 -22.77 -7.26
C VAL A 71 -8.37 -22.64 -8.77
N ALA A 72 -8.28 -23.77 -9.49
CA ALA A 72 -8.14 -23.79 -10.94
C ALA A 72 -9.34 -23.11 -11.64
N GLY A 73 -10.55 -23.28 -11.10
CA GLY A 73 -11.75 -22.59 -11.59
C GLY A 73 -11.67 -21.06 -11.54
N LYS A 74 -10.76 -20.49 -10.75
CA LYS A 74 -10.55 -19.03 -10.64
C LYS A 74 -9.43 -18.48 -11.52
N LEU A 75 -8.73 -19.33 -12.28
CA LEU A 75 -7.75 -18.87 -13.27
C LEU A 75 -8.39 -18.15 -14.46
N GLY A 76 -9.71 -18.31 -14.68
CA GLY A 76 -10.48 -17.62 -15.72
C GLY A 76 -11.40 -16.52 -15.20
N ASP A 77 -11.24 -16.09 -13.94
CA ASP A 77 -12.09 -15.05 -13.33
C ASP A 77 -12.01 -13.73 -14.10
N GLU A 78 -13.09 -12.94 -14.14
CA GLU A 78 -13.10 -11.63 -14.81
C GLU A 78 -12.08 -10.64 -14.19
N ALA A 79 -11.91 -10.71 -12.87
CA ALA A 79 -11.03 -9.82 -12.14
C ALA A 79 -9.61 -10.36 -12.17
N TRP A 80 -8.69 -9.60 -12.77
CA TRP A 80 -7.27 -9.97 -12.86
C TRP A 80 -6.65 -10.22 -11.48
N ALA A 81 -7.09 -9.51 -10.44
CA ALA A 81 -6.62 -9.72 -9.07
C ALA A 81 -6.95 -11.14 -8.57
N VAL A 82 -8.17 -11.64 -8.83
CA VAL A 82 -8.57 -13.00 -8.47
C VAL A 82 -7.72 -14.02 -9.21
N ARG A 83 -7.48 -13.81 -10.51
CA ARG A 83 -6.59 -14.68 -11.30
C ARG A 83 -5.17 -14.71 -10.73
N THR A 84 -4.61 -13.55 -10.37
CA THR A 84 -3.29 -13.44 -9.73
C THR A 84 -3.22 -14.20 -8.40
N PHE A 85 -4.23 -14.05 -7.53
CA PHE A 85 -4.28 -14.81 -6.28
C PHE A 85 -4.49 -16.31 -6.51
N ALA A 86 -5.28 -16.70 -7.51
CA ALA A 86 -5.47 -18.10 -7.88
C ALA A 86 -4.14 -18.75 -8.29
N VAL A 87 -3.29 -18.06 -9.06
CA VAL A 87 -1.94 -18.54 -9.40
C VAL A 87 -1.08 -18.72 -8.15
N ARG A 88 -1.07 -17.74 -7.24
CA ARG A 88 -0.31 -17.84 -5.97
C ARG A 88 -0.80 -19.01 -5.12
N THR A 89 -2.11 -19.12 -4.90
CA THR A 89 -2.72 -20.16 -4.08
C THR A 89 -2.49 -21.54 -4.69
N ALA A 90 -2.58 -21.67 -6.02
CA ALA A 90 -2.24 -22.90 -6.72
C ALA A 90 -0.78 -23.30 -6.51
N ALA A 91 0.15 -22.34 -6.61
CA ALA A 91 1.57 -22.58 -6.33
C ALA A 91 1.80 -22.96 -4.84
N ARG A 92 1.09 -22.33 -3.90
CA ARG A 92 1.16 -22.63 -2.46
C ARG A 92 0.72 -24.06 -2.15
N LEU A 93 -0.35 -24.51 -2.80
CA LEU A 93 -0.93 -25.83 -2.60
C LEU A 93 -0.23 -26.95 -3.40
N GLY A 94 0.76 -26.60 -4.22
CA GLY A 94 1.43 -27.59 -5.09
C GLY A 94 0.60 -28.01 -6.31
N HIS A 95 -0.43 -27.22 -6.66
CA HIS A 95 -1.30 -27.42 -7.82
C HIS A 95 -0.99 -26.41 -8.93
N ALA A 96 0.30 -26.17 -9.20
CA ALA A 96 0.75 -25.14 -10.15
C ALA A 96 0.03 -25.30 -11.52
N PRO A 97 -0.60 -24.24 -12.06
CA PRO A 97 -1.32 -24.32 -13.32
C PRO A 97 -0.39 -24.64 -14.49
N ALA A 98 -0.91 -25.40 -15.45
CA ALA A 98 -0.21 -25.67 -16.70
C ALA A 98 -0.12 -24.39 -17.57
N PRO A 99 0.94 -24.20 -18.38
CA PRO A 99 1.10 -23.00 -19.20
C PRO A 99 -0.08 -22.70 -20.14
N GLU A 100 -0.83 -23.73 -20.55
CA GLU A 100 -2.00 -23.63 -21.42
C GLU A 100 -3.15 -22.83 -20.78
N ALA A 101 -3.24 -22.81 -19.44
CA ALA A 101 -4.24 -22.02 -18.71
C ALA A 101 -4.12 -20.51 -18.99
N PHE A 102 -2.95 -20.05 -19.45
CA PHE A 102 -2.66 -18.65 -19.74
C PHE A 102 -2.72 -18.32 -21.25
N ALA A 103 -3.21 -19.24 -22.09
CA ALA A 103 -3.24 -19.04 -23.53
C ALA A 103 -3.95 -17.72 -23.94
N SER A 104 -5.05 -17.38 -23.26
CA SER A 104 -5.83 -16.16 -23.48
C SER A 104 -5.48 -14.99 -22.55
N GLU A 105 -4.55 -15.13 -21.61
CA GLU A 105 -4.31 -14.12 -20.56
C GLU A 105 -3.60 -12.86 -21.10
N THR A 106 -4.32 -11.76 -21.21
CA THR A 106 -3.77 -10.50 -21.74
C THR A 106 -3.20 -9.58 -20.65
N ASP A 107 -3.55 -9.80 -19.38
CA ASP A 107 -3.12 -8.93 -18.29
C ASP A 107 -1.70 -9.24 -17.84
N GLY A 108 -0.81 -8.26 -18.00
CA GLY A 108 0.61 -8.40 -17.63
C GLY A 108 0.83 -8.71 -16.15
N ARG A 109 -0.08 -8.35 -15.25
CA ARG A 109 0.02 -8.61 -13.81
C ARG A 109 -0.18 -10.10 -13.50
N VAL A 110 -1.10 -10.75 -14.22
CA VAL A 110 -1.33 -12.20 -14.10
C VAL A 110 -0.17 -12.98 -14.71
N VAL A 111 0.33 -12.54 -15.87
CA VAL A 111 1.55 -13.09 -16.50
C VAL A 111 2.73 -13.00 -15.55
N ARG A 112 2.89 -11.86 -14.87
CA ARG A 112 3.94 -11.65 -13.85
C ARG A 112 3.79 -12.65 -12.71
N ALA A 113 2.58 -12.83 -12.17
CA ALA A 113 2.33 -13.79 -11.10
C ALA A 113 2.71 -15.21 -11.52
N ALA A 114 2.34 -15.63 -12.73
CA ALA A 114 2.71 -16.92 -13.30
C ALA A 114 4.23 -17.12 -13.35
N LEU A 115 4.95 -16.14 -13.92
CA LEU A 115 6.41 -16.21 -14.03
C LEU A 115 7.11 -16.20 -12.66
N ARG A 116 6.66 -15.37 -11.71
CA ARG A 116 7.21 -15.32 -10.34
C ARG A 116 7.03 -16.64 -9.59
N HIS A 117 5.96 -17.39 -9.88
CA HIS A 117 5.71 -18.71 -9.30
C HIS A 117 6.25 -19.87 -10.16
N GLY A 118 7.16 -19.58 -11.10
CA GLY A 118 7.92 -20.60 -11.84
C GLY A 118 7.20 -21.21 -13.04
N ILE A 119 6.05 -20.67 -13.44
CA ILE A 119 5.32 -21.14 -14.62
C ILE A 119 6.00 -20.58 -15.87
N ARG A 120 6.55 -21.48 -16.69
CA ARG A 120 7.21 -21.09 -17.95
C ARG A 120 6.19 -20.92 -19.06
N LEU A 121 6.01 -19.68 -19.51
CA LEU A 121 5.10 -19.35 -20.59
C LEU A 121 5.82 -19.36 -21.95
N PRO A 122 5.15 -19.79 -23.04
CA PRO A 122 5.76 -19.82 -24.37
C PRO A 122 6.28 -18.44 -24.83
N PRO A 123 7.51 -18.33 -25.37
CA PRO A 123 8.07 -17.03 -25.78
C PRO A 123 7.21 -16.26 -26.78
N ASN A 124 6.59 -16.95 -27.75
CA ASN A 124 5.67 -16.36 -28.72
C ASN A 124 4.43 -15.73 -28.06
N ARG A 125 4.03 -16.19 -26.87
CA ARG A 125 2.87 -15.68 -26.15
C ARG A 125 3.16 -14.40 -25.39
N ILE A 126 4.30 -14.33 -24.71
CA ILE A 126 4.63 -13.21 -23.82
C ILE A 126 5.42 -12.09 -24.51
N THR A 127 6.19 -12.42 -25.56
CA THR A 127 7.07 -11.45 -26.25
C THR A 127 6.33 -10.22 -26.77
N PRO A 128 5.18 -10.34 -27.48
CA PRO A 128 4.49 -9.15 -28.01
C PRO A 128 4.01 -8.20 -26.90
N GLY A 129 3.42 -8.74 -25.83
CA GLY A 129 2.93 -7.96 -24.69
C GLY A 129 4.05 -7.26 -23.94
N ILE A 130 5.14 -7.97 -23.65
CA ILE A 130 6.31 -7.38 -22.98
C ILE A 130 6.93 -6.26 -23.84
N ARG A 131 7.01 -6.44 -25.17
CA ARG A 131 7.49 -5.38 -26.07
C ARG A 131 6.58 -4.14 -26.06
N ALA A 132 5.27 -4.32 -26.03
CA ALA A 132 4.32 -3.22 -25.95
C ALA A 132 4.50 -2.44 -24.63
N LEU A 133 4.57 -3.15 -23.50
CA LEU A 133 4.84 -2.56 -22.19
C LEU A 133 6.20 -1.83 -22.14
N LEU A 134 7.25 -2.36 -22.76
CA LEU A 134 8.55 -1.67 -22.82
C LEU A 134 8.54 -0.42 -23.71
N ALA A 135 7.63 -0.34 -24.67
CA ALA A 135 7.51 0.78 -25.60
C ALA A 135 6.65 1.93 -25.08
N THR A 136 5.80 1.68 -24.08
CA THR A 136 4.88 2.68 -23.51
C THR A 136 5.63 3.86 -22.86
N PRO A 137 5.05 5.08 -22.89
CA PRO A 137 5.51 6.19 -22.07
C PRO A 137 4.99 6.12 -20.64
N ALA A 138 3.95 5.31 -20.37
CA ALA A 138 3.37 5.17 -19.04
C ALA A 138 4.34 4.45 -18.10
N LEU A 139 4.70 5.09 -17.00
CA LEU A 139 5.76 4.61 -16.13
C LEU A 139 5.45 3.27 -15.48
N ASP A 140 4.22 3.09 -15.02
CA ASP A 140 3.78 1.88 -14.31
C ASP A 140 3.80 0.66 -15.25
N GLU A 141 3.33 0.83 -16.49
CA GLU A 141 3.39 -0.19 -17.54
C GLU A 141 4.83 -0.51 -17.96
N LEU A 142 5.69 0.52 -18.09
CA LEU A 142 7.10 0.34 -18.39
C LEU A 142 7.79 -0.51 -17.32
N LEU A 143 7.55 -0.23 -16.04
CA LEU A 143 8.14 -0.98 -14.94
C LEU A 143 7.63 -2.43 -14.91
N LEU A 144 6.34 -2.66 -15.19
CA LEU A 144 5.81 -4.01 -15.37
C LEU A 144 6.50 -4.74 -16.53
N GLY A 145 6.72 -4.07 -17.67
CA GLY A 145 7.46 -4.62 -18.80
C GLY A 145 8.91 -4.96 -18.47
N VAL A 146 9.59 -4.11 -17.69
CA VAL A 146 10.96 -4.36 -17.22
C VAL A 146 11.01 -5.59 -16.31
N GLU A 147 10.08 -5.70 -15.37
CA GLU A 147 10.01 -6.86 -14.48
C GLU A 147 9.72 -8.16 -15.24
N LEU A 148 8.73 -8.13 -16.14
CA LEU A 148 8.43 -9.29 -16.98
C LEU A 148 9.63 -9.72 -17.83
N ALA A 149 10.37 -8.77 -18.40
CA ALA A 149 11.60 -9.09 -19.12
C ALA A 149 12.65 -9.74 -18.19
N ALA A 150 12.81 -9.24 -16.96
CA ALA A 150 13.74 -9.77 -15.96
C ALA A 150 13.40 -11.20 -15.53
N LEU A 151 12.11 -11.56 -15.51
CA LEU A 151 11.61 -12.89 -15.16
C LEU A 151 11.73 -13.93 -16.29
N THR A 152 12.14 -13.51 -17.50
CA THR A 152 12.33 -14.41 -18.65
C THR A 152 13.80 -14.62 -18.98
N ASP A 153 14.08 -15.71 -19.69
CA ASP A 153 15.37 -16.03 -20.32
C ASP A 153 15.50 -15.47 -21.75
N ILE A 154 14.55 -14.63 -22.19
CA ILE A 154 14.51 -14.07 -23.54
C ILE A 154 15.45 -12.85 -23.63
N GLU A 155 16.69 -13.09 -24.03
CA GLU A 155 17.76 -12.07 -24.01
C GLU A 155 17.43 -10.79 -24.79
N ALA A 156 16.68 -10.89 -25.89
CA ALA A 156 16.23 -9.72 -26.67
C ALA A 156 15.32 -8.78 -25.85
N LEU A 157 14.43 -9.32 -25.01
CA LEU A 157 13.56 -8.53 -24.13
C LEU A 157 14.37 -7.90 -23.00
N ARG A 158 15.27 -8.69 -22.40
CA ARG A 158 16.17 -8.22 -21.33
C ARG A 158 17.04 -7.06 -21.80
N THR A 159 17.62 -7.17 -23.00
CA THR A 159 18.44 -6.11 -23.61
C THR A 159 17.63 -4.83 -23.83
N ASN A 160 16.40 -4.94 -24.34
CA ASN A 160 15.51 -3.79 -24.50
C ASN A 160 15.20 -3.13 -23.14
N ALA A 161 14.80 -3.93 -22.15
CA ALA A 161 14.49 -3.48 -20.80
C ALA A 161 15.66 -2.75 -20.15
N ARG A 162 16.89 -3.29 -20.23
CA ARG A 162 18.12 -2.62 -19.75
C ARG A 162 18.30 -1.24 -20.38
N GLY A 163 18.09 -1.13 -21.69
CA GLY A 163 18.16 0.15 -22.41
C GLY A 163 17.12 1.16 -21.94
N ARG A 164 15.87 0.71 -21.71
CA ARG A 164 14.78 1.56 -21.22
C ARG A 164 15.03 2.03 -19.79
N VAL A 165 15.42 1.14 -18.88
CA VAL A 165 15.77 1.49 -17.50
C VAL A 165 16.94 2.47 -17.46
N THR A 166 17.99 2.23 -18.23
CA THR A 166 19.15 3.14 -18.27
C THR A 166 18.75 4.54 -18.72
N ARG A 167 17.82 4.65 -19.68
CA ARG A 167 17.29 5.95 -20.13
C ARG A 167 16.42 6.60 -19.06
N LEU A 168 15.56 5.82 -18.40
CA LEU A 168 14.71 6.30 -17.31
C LEU A 168 15.57 6.88 -16.17
N ILE A 169 16.55 6.12 -15.68
CA ILE A 169 17.45 6.57 -14.60
C ILE A 169 18.23 7.82 -14.98
N ARG A 170 18.66 7.96 -16.24
CA ARG A 170 19.43 9.13 -16.68
C ARG A 170 18.61 10.41 -16.78
N ASN A 171 17.31 10.28 -17.04
CA ASN A 171 16.44 11.40 -17.39
C ASN A 171 15.38 11.69 -16.31
N MET A 172 15.33 10.92 -15.22
CA MET A 172 14.38 11.14 -14.13
C MET A 172 14.69 12.43 -13.38
N ASP A 173 13.63 13.10 -12.94
CA ASP A 173 13.70 14.07 -11.85
C ASP A 173 13.40 13.37 -10.51
N ASP A 174 13.39 14.11 -9.40
CA ASP A 174 13.13 13.53 -8.09
C ASP A 174 11.68 13.02 -7.95
N ALA A 175 10.71 13.61 -8.64
CA ALA A 175 9.34 13.12 -8.62
C ALA A 175 9.21 11.73 -9.26
N VAL A 176 9.85 11.54 -10.42
CA VAL A 176 9.92 10.25 -11.11
C VAL A 176 10.75 9.26 -10.30
N ALA A 177 11.90 9.67 -9.76
CA ALA A 177 12.79 8.82 -8.96
C ALA A 177 12.06 8.20 -7.77
N ILE A 178 11.28 9.01 -7.03
CA ILE A 178 10.52 8.55 -5.87
C ILE A 178 9.42 7.59 -6.31
N ARG A 179 8.68 7.92 -7.38
CA ARG A 179 7.60 7.08 -7.91
C ARG A 179 8.08 5.68 -8.32
N VAL A 180 9.24 5.58 -8.96
CA VAL A 180 9.75 4.29 -9.45
C VAL A 180 10.62 3.55 -8.46
N SER A 181 11.04 4.22 -7.38
CA SER A 181 12.12 3.76 -6.50
C SER A 181 12.00 2.28 -6.11
N ARG A 182 10.89 1.90 -5.46
CA ARG A 182 10.61 0.52 -5.05
C ARG A 182 10.43 -0.46 -6.23
N PRO A 183 9.49 -0.24 -7.16
CA PRO A 183 9.27 -1.20 -8.26
C PRO A 183 10.51 -1.37 -9.15
N LEU A 184 11.26 -0.29 -9.39
CA LEU A 184 12.50 -0.35 -10.16
C LEU A 184 13.62 -1.09 -9.41
N ALA A 185 13.79 -0.81 -8.11
CA ALA A 185 14.74 -1.53 -7.27
C ALA A 185 14.45 -3.03 -7.26
N ARG A 186 13.17 -3.43 -7.14
CA ARG A 186 12.73 -4.81 -7.21
C ARG A 186 13.05 -5.44 -8.57
N GLY A 187 12.65 -4.81 -9.67
CA GLY A 187 12.93 -5.31 -11.03
C GLY A 187 14.42 -5.44 -11.34
N LEU A 188 15.26 -4.61 -10.73
CA LEU A 188 16.71 -4.65 -10.84
C LEU A 188 17.39 -5.61 -9.85
N GLY A 189 16.64 -6.21 -8.91
CA GLY A 189 17.20 -7.11 -7.89
C GLY A 189 18.07 -6.40 -6.86
N VAL A 190 17.79 -5.12 -6.56
CA VAL A 190 18.47 -4.37 -5.48
C VAL A 190 18.01 -4.93 -4.13
N THR A 191 18.95 -5.43 -3.33
CA THR A 191 18.70 -5.91 -1.97
C THR A 191 19.14 -4.87 -0.94
N GLY A 192 18.31 -4.62 0.08
CA GLY A 192 18.59 -3.63 1.13
C GLY A 192 18.08 -2.21 0.79
N PRO A 193 18.65 -1.15 1.41
CA PRO A 193 18.28 0.23 1.11
C PRO A 193 18.43 0.53 -0.38
N HIS A 194 17.35 1.02 -0.99
CA HIS A 194 17.29 1.31 -2.41
C HIS A 194 17.34 2.82 -2.67
N PRO A 195 17.86 3.26 -3.83
CA PRO A 195 17.85 4.68 -4.20
C PRO A 195 16.42 5.23 -4.27
N ALA A 196 16.17 6.39 -3.67
CA ALA A 196 14.88 7.08 -3.64
C ALA A 196 14.90 8.41 -4.39
N THR A 197 16.06 9.07 -4.48
CA THR A 197 16.23 10.36 -5.20
C THR A 197 16.93 10.18 -6.54
N ARG A 198 16.84 11.19 -7.42
CA ARG A 198 17.57 11.21 -8.69
C ARG A 198 19.06 11.04 -8.46
N ASP A 199 19.61 11.76 -7.48
CA ASP A 199 21.05 11.77 -7.23
C ASP A 199 21.55 10.44 -6.66
N GLU A 200 20.75 9.78 -5.82
CA GLU A 200 21.02 8.42 -5.37
C GLU A 200 20.95 7.41 -6.51
N TRP A 201 19.98 7.53 -7.42
CA TRP A 201 19.88 6.66 -8.59
C TRP A 201 21.05 6.84 -9.56
N HIS A 202 21.42 8.10 -9.83
CA HIS A 202 22.62 8.43 -10.59
C HIS A 202 23.88 7.88 -9.91
N ALA A 203 23.98 8.00 -8.58
CA ALA A 203 25.08 7.44 -7.81
C ALA A 203 25.14 5.93 -7.87
N TRP A 204 23.99 5.26 -7.73
CA TRP A 204 23.86 3.81 -7.80
C TRP A 204 24.24 3.26 -9.17
N MET A 205 23.97 4.02 -10.24
CA MET A 205 24.39 3.69 -11.61
C MET A 205 25.90 3.89 -11.85
N ARG A 206 26.60 4.72 -11.06
CA ARG A 206 28.06 4.91 -11.23
C ARG A 206 28.78 3.59 -10.93
N GLY A 207 29.48 3.07 -11.94
CA GLY A 207 30.22 1.81 -11.83
C GLY A 207 29.43 0.56 -12.24
N ARG A 208 28.19 0.70 -12.74
CA ARG A 208 27.40 -0.40 -13.33
C ARG A 208 27.33 -0.23 -14.84
N THR A 209 27.38 -1.34 -15.58
CA THR A 209 27.13 -1.34 -17.03
C THR A 209 25.70 -1.81 -17.30
N PRO A 210 25.07 -1.44 -18.42
CA PRO A 210 23.74 -1.93 -18.76
C PRO A 210 23.63 -3.46 -18.70
N ASP A 211 24.69 -4.18 -19.05
CA ASP A 211 24.72 -5.65 -19.05
C ASP A 211 24.67 -6.26 -17.64
N THR A 212 25.05 -5.51 -16.60
CA THR A 212 24.91 -5.94 -15.20
C THR A 212 23.54 -5.61 -14.61
N LEU A 213 22.66 -4.93 -15.36
CA LEU A 213 21.28 -4.68 -14.97
C LEU A 213 20.40 -5.91 -15.27
N LEU A 214 19.41 -6.13 -14.39
CA LEU A 214 18.51 -7.28 -14.38
C LEU A 214 19.26 -8.59 -14.10
N ALA A 215 19.16 -9.08 -12.86
CA ALA A 215 19.67 -10.40 -12.48
C ALA A 215 19.04 -11.49 -13.38
N PRO A 216 19.76 -12.59 -13.68
CA PRO A 216 19.19 -13.72 -14.41
C PRO A 216 17.93 -14.22 -13.70
N PRO A 217 16.96 -14.79 -14.44
CA PRO A 217 15.72 -15.26 -13.84
C PRO A 217 16.03 -16.30 -12.74
N PRO A 218 15.26 -16.34 -11.65
CA PRO A 218 15.45 -17.32 -10.61
C PRO A 218 15.39 -18.75 -11.18
N ALA A 219 16.21 -19.65 -10.62
CA ALA A 219 16.21 -21.06 -11.02
C ALA A 219 14.82 -21.69 -10.80
N PRO A 220 14.40 -22.66 -11.63
CA PRO A 220 13.14 -23.38 -11.43
C PRO A 220 13.13 -24.07 -10.06
N GLY A 221 12.01 -23.98 -9.35
CA GLY A 221 11.89 -24.42 -7.95
C GLY A 221 11.77 -23.26 -6.96
N VAL A 222 10.88 -22.31 -7.26
CA VAL A 222 10.54 -21.22 -6.33
C VAL A 222 9.94 -21.84 -5.08
N ALA A 223 10.47 -21.47 -3.90
CA ALA A 223 9.88 -21.91 -2.64
C ALA A 223 8.38 -21.56 -2.65
N PRO A 224 7.50 -22.44 -2.13
CA PRO A 224 6.09 -22.13 -2.07
C PRO A 224 5.90 -20.80 -1.34
N PRO A 225 4.90 -19.98 -1.75
CA PRO A 225 4.57 -18.76 -1.03
C PRO A 225 4.44 -18.98 0.47
N ALA A 226 4.66 -17.94 1.27
CA ALA A 226 4.37 -17.99 2.69
C ALA A 226 2.88 -18.29 2.95
N GLY A 227 2.57 -18.72 4.17
CA GLY A 227 1.18 -18.81 4.64
C GLY A 227 0.48 -17.44 4.60
N ASN A 228 -0.81 -17.44 4.94
CA ASN A 228 -1.60 -16.23 4.99
C ASN A 228 -2.48 -16.21 6.25
N ALA A 229 -2.74 -15.01 6.77
CA ALA A 229 -3.49 -14.84 8.02
C ALA A 229 -4.94 -15.39 7.92
N VAL A 230 -5.57 -15.37 6.76
CA VAL A 230 -6.96 -15.83 6.56
C VAL A 230 -7.08 -17.35 6.70
N ALA A 231 -6.10 -18.11 6.20
CA ALA A 231 -6.03 -19.57 6.38
C ALA A 231 -5.77 -19.97 7.83
N GLU A 232 -5.05 -19.12 8.58
CA GLU A 232 -4.66 -19.36 9.97
C GLU A 232 -5.81 -19.09 10.96
N LEU A 233 -6.84 -18.33 10.57
CA LEU A 233 -8.01 -18.09 11.42
C LEU A 233 -8.71 -19.39 11.85
N GLU A 234 -9.20 -19.43 13.08
CA GLU A 234 -10.18 -20.46 13.49
C GLU A 234 -11.51 -20.26 12.75
N PRO A 235 -12.30 -21.33 12.50
CA PRO A 235 -13.54 -21.26 11.73
C PRO A 235 -14.54 -20.19 12.24
N GLU A 236 -14.66 -20.01 13.55
CA GLU A 236 -15.53 -18.98 14.13
C GLU A 236 -14.98 -17.57 13.90
N ALA A 237 -13.67 -17.39 13.97
CA ALA A 237 -13.03 -16.11 13.67
C ALA A 237 -13.17 -15.78 12.18
N PHE A 238 -12.99 -16.76 11.30
CA PHE A 238 -13.24 -16.60 9.87
C PHE A 238 -14.70 -16.19 9.60
N SER A 239 -15.67 -16.86 10.23
CA SER A 239 -17.09 -16.52 10.11
C SER A 239 -17.39 -15.08 10.56
N ARG A 240 -16.77 -14.61 11.66
CA ARG A 240 -16.90 -13.21 12.11
C ARG A 240 -16.27 -12.22 11.13
N LEU A 241 -15.11 -12.56 10.54
CA LEU A 241 -14.49 -11.72 9.51
C LEU A 241 -15.42 -11.54 8.31
N ILE A 242 -16.06 -12.62 7.85
CA ILE A 242 -16.98 -12.53 6.71
C ILE A 242 -18.22 -11.71 7.09
N GLY A 243 -18.79 -11.92 8.27
CA GLY A 243 -19.89 -11.09 8.76
C GLY A 243 -19.52 -9.60 8.86
N TYR A 244 -18.28 -9.29 9.26
CA TYR A 244 -17.75 -7.94 9.27
C TYR A 244 -17.61 -7.36 7.85
N LEU A 245 -17.01 -8.10 6.91
CA LEU A 245 -16.89 -7.70 5.51
C LEU A 245 -18.26 -7.47 4.84
N ASP A 246 -19.24 -8.33 5.12
CA ASP A 246 -20.61 -8.17 4.65
C ASP A 246 -21.27 -6.91 5.23
N ALA A 247 -21.02 -6.62 6.52
CA ALA A 247 -21.54 -5.41 7.16
C ALA A 247 -20.92 -4.14 6.57
N LEU A 248 -19.61 -4.14 6.28
CA LEU A 248 -18.94 -3.02 5.62
C LEU A 248 -19.52 -2.77 4.22
N ARG A 249 -19.83 -3.83 3.46
CA ARG A 249 -20.40 -3.73 2.11
C ARG A 249 -21.79 -3.10 2.04
N GLN A 250 -22.45 -2.93 3.18
CA GLN A 250 -23.75 -2.24 3.25
C GLN A 250 -23.61 -0.77 3.66
N ARG A 251 -22.39 -0.29 3.91
CA ARG A 251 -22.12 1.08 4.35
C ARG A 251 -21.68 1.93 3.17
N ASP A 252 -22.22 3.14 3.09
CA ASP A 252 -21.62 4.21 2.31
C ASP A 252 -20.53 4.86 3.16
N LEU A 253 -19.37 5.12 2.58
CA LEU A 253 -18.24 5.75 3.24
C LEU A 253 -17.83 7.01 2.48
N ASP A 254 -17.90 8.15 3.16
CA ASP A 254 -17.26 9.39 2.75
C ASP A 254 -15.99 9.56 3.57
N LEU A 255 -14.84 9.50 2.91
CA LEU A 255 -13.53 9.66 3.53
C LEU A 255 -12.90 10.95 2.99
N ALA A 256 -12.64 11.93 3.85
CA ALA A 256 -11.91 13.14 3.50
C ALA A 256 -10.49 13.09 4.08
N ILE A 257 -9.47 13.32 3.26
CA ILE A 257 -8.08 13.42 3.72
C ILE A 257 -7.69 14.89 3.74
N ALA A 258 -7.36 15.42 4.91
CA ALA A 258 -6.73 16.74 5.07
C ALA A 258 -5.23 16.54 5.26
N MET A 259 -4.41 16.88 4.27
CA MET A 259 -2.98 16.64 4.29
C MET A 259 -2.20 17.94 4.20
N ASP A 260 -1.25 18.09 5.10
CA ASP A 260 -0.20 19.10 5.00
C ASP A 260 0.62 18.88 3.72
N SER A 261 0.72 19.95 2.92
CA SER A 261 1.37 19.97 1.60
C SER A 261 2.65 20.79 1.53
N THR A 262 3.34 20.97 2.66
CA THR A 262 4.64 21.65 2.73
C THR A 262 5.83 20.74 2.38
N ALA A 263 7.03 21.34 2.32
CA ALA A 263 8.23 20.65 1.85
C ALA A 263 8.64 19.43 2.72
N SER A 264 8.39 19.45 4.04
CA SER A 264 8.69 18.32 4.93
C SER A 264 7.78 17.12 4.63
N MET A 265 6.58 17.35 4.10
CA MET A 265 5.57 16.35 3.80
C MET A 265 5.73 15.67 2.44
N VAL A 266 6.72 16.05 1.63
CA VAL A 266 7.03 15.42 0.32
C VAL A 266 7.05 13.88 0.39
N PRO A 267 7.68 13.22 1.38
CA PRO A 267 7.66 11.76 1.46
C PRO A 267 6.24 11.19 1.65
N MET A 268 5.39 11.87 2.44
CA MET A 268 4.00 11.46 2.70
C MET A 268 3.11 11.64 1.48
N ILE A 269 3.23 12.78 0.79
CA ILE A 269 2.50 13.05 -0.45
C ILE A 269 2.85 11.98 -1.50
N ASN A 270 4.13 11.63 -1.60
CA ASN A 270 4.57 10.60 -2.54
C ASN A 270 4.12 9.19 -2.14
N ALA A 271 4.11 8.86 -0.85
CA ALA A 271 3.52 7.60 -0.38
C ALA A 271 2.01 7.53 -0.68
N THR A 272 1.30 8.65 -0.50
CA THR A 272 -0.12 8.78 -0.85
C THR A 272 -0.31 8.56 -2.36
N ARG A 273 0.45 9.26 -3.22
CA ARG A 273 0.42 9.05 -4.69
C ARG A 273 0.67 7.59 -5.08
N ALA A 274 1.59 6.91 -4.39
CA ALA A 274 1.94 5.53 -4.69
C ALA A 274 0.92 4.49 -4.20
N GLY A 275 0.15 4.81 -3.14
CA GLY A 275 -0.74 3.86 -2.48
C GLY A 275 -2.24 4.18 -2.57
N VAL A 276 -2.63 5.39 -2.99
CA VAL A 276 -4.04 5.82 -3.03
C VAL A 276 -4.92 4.92 -3.88
N GLU A 277 -4.45 4.43 -5.03
CA GLU A 277 -5.29 3.57 -5.86
C GLU A 277 -5.46 2.20 -5.19
N SER A 278 -4.45 1.71 -4.47
CA SER A 278 -4.59 0.48 -3.69
C SER A 278 -5.55 0.67 -2.52
N LEU A 279 -5.50 1.83 -1.85
CA LEU A 279 -6.46 2.21 -0.81
C LEU A 279 -7.88 2.25 -1.36
N ILE A 280 -8.10 2.97 -2.48
CA ILE A 280 -9.42 3.09 -3.11
C ILE A 280 -9.90 1.73 -3.61
N LEU A 281 -9.09 0.98 -4.37
CA LEU A 281 -9.48 -0.34 -4.88
C LEU A 281 -9.89 -1.29 -3.77
N PHE A 282 -9.23 -1.20 -2.62
CA PHE A 282 -9.57 -1.99 -1.46
C PHE A 282 -10.88 -1.52 -0.82
N LEU A 283 -10.94 -0.25 -0.39
CA LEU A 283 -12.09 0.34 0.29
C LEU A 283 -13.38 0.31 -0.55
N ASP A 284 -13.27 0.57 -1.85
CA ASP A 284 -14.38 0.53 -2.82
C ASP A 284 -15.03 -0.84 -2.87
N HIS A 285 -14.24 -1.92 -2.79
CA HIS A 285 -14.80 -3.27 -2.89
C HIS A 285 -15.24 -3.88 -1.55
N ILE A 286 -14.91 -3.23 -0.43
CA ILE A 286 -15.41 -3.62 0.90
C ILE A 286 -16.53 -2.71 1.42
N SER A 287 -16.86 -1.62 0.72
CA SER A 287 -17.98 -0.72 1.03
C SER A 287 -19.06 -0.78 -0.06
N ARG A 288 -20.25 -0.21 0.20
CA ARG A 288 -21.31 -0.08 -0.82
C ARG A 288 -20.96 1.00 -1.84
N THR A 289 -20.52 2.15 -1.32
CA THR A 289 -19.97 3.25 -2.09
C THR A 289 -18.86 3.89 -1.28
N LEU A 290 -17.70 4.11 -1.89
CA LEU A 290 -16.65 4.96 -1.35
C LEU A 290 -16.62 6.26 -2.14
N ARG A 291 -16.65 7.40 -1.43
CA ARG A 291 -16.28 8.69 -2.01
C ARG A 291 -15.10 9.25 -1.25
N LEU A 292 -14.04 9.58 -1.97
CA LEU A 292 -12.84 10.18 -1.42
C LEU A 292 -12.82 11.66 -1.73
N GLY A 293 -12.67 12.49 -0.69
CA GLY A 293 -12.38 13.91 -0.77
C GLY A 293 -10.95 14.17 -0.32
N PHE A 294 -10.33 15.22 -0.85
CA PHE A 294 -8.95 15.56 -0.47
C PHE A 294 -8.81 17.06 -0.28
N VAL A 295 -8.11 17.48 0.77
CA VAL A 295 -7.73 18.87 1.02
C VAL A 295 -6.23 18.88 1.30
N ALA A 296 -5.48 19.57 0.45
CA ALA A 296 -4.08 19.86 0.68
C ALA A 296 -3.98 21.26 1.30
N TYR A 297 -3.51 21.37 2.54
CA TYR A 297 -3.36 22.65 3.25
C TYR A 297 -1.88 22.99 3.51
N ARG A 298 -1.61 24.25 3.84
CA ARG A 298 -0.28 24.87 4.04
C ARG A 298 -0.41 25.98 5.09
N ASP A 299 0.68 26.69 5.37
CA ASP A 299 0.63 27.89 6.21
C ASP A 299 -0.01 29.11 5.50
N HIS A 300 -0.47 30.10 6.30
CA HIS A 300 -1.12 31.34 5.87
C HIS A 300 -0.25 32.20 4.94
N ASP A 301 1.08 32.14 5.08
CA ASP A 301 2.03 32.87 4.24
C ASP A 301 2.31 32.19 2.89
N ASN A 302 1.68 31.03 2.63
CA ASN A 302 1.88 30.22 1.42
C ASN A 302 0.57 30.07 0.59
N PRO A 303 0.05 31.15 -0.03
CA PRO A 303 -1.20 31.08 -0.79
C PRO A 303 -1.08 30.24 -2.08
N PRO A 304 -2.11 29.46 -2.45
CA PRO A 304 -3.36 29.29 -1.71
C PRO A 304 -3.15 28.43 -0.44
N VAL A 305 -3.72 28.89 0.68
CA VAL A 305 -3.61 28.22 1.99
C VAL A 305 -4.10 26.77 1.92
N TRP A 306 -5.08 26.50 1.08
CA TRP A 306 -5.49 25.14 0.76
C TRP A 306 -5.94 25.01 -0.70
N GLU A 307 -5.88 23.80 -1.22
CA GLU A 307 -6.53 23.37 -2.46
C GLU A 307 -7.28 22.06 -2.19
N GLY A 308 -8.46 21.90 -2.79
CA GLY A 308 -9.36 20.79 -2.48
C GLY A 308 -9.85 20.06 -3.72
N HIS A 309 -10.10 18.76 -3.56
CA HIS A 309 -10.79 17.90 -4.50
C HIS A 309 -12.14 17.47 -3.90
N PRO A 310 -13.26 17.63 -4.63
CA PRO A 310 -14.56 17.19 -4.14
C PRO A 310 -14.61 15.68 -3.95
N PHE A 311 -15.63 15.20 -3.24
CA PHE A 311 -15.90 13.76 -3.12
C PHE A 311 -16.07 13.12 -4.51
N THR A 312 -15.32 12.04 -4.76
CA THR A 312 -15.45 11.24 -5.98
C THR A 312 -15.20 9.77 -5.70
N SER A 313 -15.78 8.90 -6.53
CA SER A 313 -15.42 7.48 -6.61
C SER A 313 -14.44 7.19 -7.77
N ASP A 314 -14.09 8.22 -8.55
CA ASP A 314 -13.15 8.10 -9.67
C ASP A 314 -11.70 8.15 -9.17
N VAL A 315 -11.04 6.99 -9.22
CA VAL A 315 -9.63 6.80 -8.87
C VAL A 315 -8.72 7.71 -9.71
N ASP A 316 -9.00 7.84 -11.00
CA ASP A 316 -8.14 8.60 -11.91
C ASP A 316 -8.24 10.10 -11.61
N SER A 317 -9.44 10.60 -11.29
CA SER A 317 -9.65 11.99 -10.87
C SER A 317 -8.86 12.35 -9.59
N ILE A 318 -8.92 11.52 -8.55
CA ILE A 318 -8.12 11.73 -7.32
C ILE A 318 -6.63 11.64 -7.62
N ARG A 319 -6.24 10.66 -8.44
CA ARG A 319 -4.84 10.47 -8.82
C ARG A 319 -4.31 11.72 -9.51
N GLU A 320 -5.02 12.25 -10.51
CA GLU A 320 -4.66 13.49 -11.20
C GLU A 320 -4.51 14.66 -10.25
N PHE A 321 -5.45 14.83 -9.31
CA PHE A 321 -5.36 15.86 -8.28
C PHE A 321 -4.11 15.71 -7.41
N LEU A 322 -3.85 14.51 -6.87
CA LEU A 322 -2.68 14.25 -6.02
C LEU A 322 -1.37 14.54 -6.76
N PHE A 323 -1.28 14.20 -8.05
CA PHE A 323 -0.12 14.52 -8.88
C PHE A 323 -0.03 16.02 -9.19
N GLY A 324 -1.15 16.74 -9.19
CA GLY A 324 -1.21 18.20 -9.36
C GLY A 324 -0.89 19.03 -8.11
N ILE A 325 -0.91 18.43 -6.91
CA ILE A 325 -0.65 19.14 -5.64
C ILE A 325 0.67 19.89 -5.70
N ARG A 326 0.62 21.19 -5.42
CA ARG A 326 1.80 22.05 -5.35
C ARG A 326 2.43 21.98 -3.97
N ILE A 327 3.72 21.75 -3.92
CA ILE A 327 4.47 21.71 -2.67
C ILE A 327 5.16 23.07 -2.48
N THR A 328 4.76 23.81 -1.46
CA THR A 328 5.27 25.15 -1.14
C THR A 328 5.26 25.38 0.38
N GLY A 329 6.19 26.18 0.91
CA GLY A 329 6.29 26.47 2.34
C GLY A 329 7.06 25.40 3.15
N GLY A 330 6.92 25.46 4.48
CA GLY A 330 7.46 24.47 5.42
C GLY A 330 8.74 24.88 6.16
N ALA A 331 9.09 26.17 6.16
CA ALA A 331 10.21 26.71 6.95
C ALA A 331 9.72 27.43 8.21
N ASP A 332 8.46 27.80 8.22
CA ASP A 332 7.63 28.37 9.26
C ASP A 332 6.78 27.27 9.90
N LEU A 333 6.59 27.40 11.21
CA LEU A 333 5.72 26.57 12.03
C LEU A 333 5.06 27.53 13.01
N PRO A 334 3.75 27.43 13.29
CA PRO A 334 2.82 26.33 13.01
C PRO A 334 2.19 26.32 11.60
N GLU A 335 1.25 25.41 11.31
CA GLU A 335 0.55 25.27 10.01
C GLU A 335 -0.95 25.62 10.11
N ALA A 336 -1.61 25.91 8.98
CA ALA A 336 -3.03 26.30 8.94
C ALA A 336 -4.00 25.11 9.00
N VAL A 337 -3.88 24.29 10.05
CA VAL A 337 -4.72 23.09 10.27
C VAL A 337 -6.22 23.44 10.35
N LEU A 338 -6.57 24.59 10.95
CA LEU A 338 -7.96 25.05 11.03
C LEU A 338 -8.56 25.27 9.63
N ASP A 339 -7.81 25.92 8.73
CA ASP A 339 -8.26 26.19 7.36
C ASP A 339 -8.44 24.89 6.58
N GLY A 340 -7.50 23.95 6.70
CA GLY A 340 -7.61 22.63 6.08
C GLY A 340 -8.86 21.87 6.55
N LEU A 341 -9.09 21.80 7.87
CA LEU A 341 -10.28 21.15 8.42
C LEU A 341 -11.57 21.90 8.08
N THR A 342 -11.55 23.24 8.02
CA THR A 342 -12.70 24.04 7.60
C THR A 342 -13.07 23.75 6.15
N ALA A 343 -12.07 23.62 5.26
CA ALA A 343 -12.27 23.26 3.87
C ALA A 343 -12.87 21.85 3.72
N CYS A 344 -12.49 20.88 4.56
CA CYS A 344 -13.16 19.57 4.58
C CYS A 344 -14.66 19.67 4.88
N GLY A 345 -15.07 20.60 5.74
CA GLY A 345 -16.49 20.83 6.05
C GLY A 345 -17.30 21.41 4.90
N GLN A 346 -16.64 21.97 3.88
CA GLN A 346 -17.26 22.53 2.68
C GLN A 346 -17.50 21.48 1.60
N LEU A 347 -17.01 20.25 1.78
CA LEU A 347 -17.27 19.14 0.87
C LEU A 347 -18.76 18.70 0.92
N ASP A 348 -19.24 18.10 -0.16
CA ASP A 348 -20.63 17.64 -0.28
C ASP A 348 -20.85 16.28 0.41
N TRP A 349 -20.86 16.30 1.75
CA TRP A 349 -21.01 15.11 2.60
C TRP A 349 -22.38 14.43 2.45
N ASN A 350 -22.37 13.12 2.21
CA ASN A 350 -23.54 12.27 2.24
C ASN A 350 -23.94 12.01 3.69
N ARG A 351 -25.11 12.51 4.09
CA ARG A 351 -25.61 12.40 5.47
C ARG A 351 -25.92 10.96 5.89
N ASP A 352 -26.19 10.09 4.92
CA ASP A 352 -26.49 8.67 5.15
C ASP A 352 -25.23 7.79 5.17
N ALA A 353 -24.05 8.36 4.85
CA ALA A 353 -22.77 7.68 4.90
C ALA A 353 -22.13 7.75 6.30
N THR A 354 -21.23 6.80 6.57
CA THR A 354 -20.16 6.98 7.55
C THR A 354 -19.24 8.08 7.02
N ARG A 355 -18.96 9.09 7.86
CA ARG A 355 -18.24 10.31 7.47
C ARG A 355 -16.99 10.47 8.31
N GLU A 356 -15.84 10.37 7.68
CA GLU A 356 -14.55 10.37 8.37
C GLU A 356 -13.59 11.39 7.74
N ILE A 357 -12.90 12.15 8.58
CA ILE A 357 -11.80 13.04 8.20
C ILE A 357 -10.51 12.47 8.76
N ILE A 358 -9.49 12.29 7.92
CA ILE A 358 -8.13 11.94 8.33
C ILE A 358 -7.24 13.16 8.16
N LEU A 359 -6.84 13.78 9.27
CA LEU A 359 -5.84 14.84 9.29
C LEU A 359 -4.43 14.22 9.25
N VAL A 360 -3.55 14.67 8.36
CA VAL A 360 -2.18 14.17 8.21
C VAL A 360 -1.21 15.37 8.20
N GLY A 361 -0.28 15.42 9.15
CA GLY A 361 0.67 16.53 9.25
C GLY A 361 1.79 16.31 10.26
N ASP A 362 2.82 17.16 10.18
CA ASP A 362 4.00 17.13 11.05
C ASP A 362 4.11 18.37 11.98
N ALA A 363 3.12 19.26 11.93
CA ALA A 363 3.09 20.53 12.66
C ALA A 363 1.76 20.79 13.37
N ARG A 364 1.84 21.43 14.54
CA ARG A 364 0.67 21.86 15.32
C ARG A 364 -0.12 23.00 14.62
N PRO A 365 -1.42 23.21 14.95
CA PRO A 365 -2.17 24.40 14.55
C PRO A 365 -1.60 25.70 15.14
N HIS A 366 -1.98 26.82 14.55
CA HIS A 366 -1.77 28.15 15.13
C HIS A 366 -2.46 28.31 16.49
N GLU A 367 -1.76 28.91 17.46
CA GLU A 367 -2.27 29.11 18.83
C GLU A 367 -3.55 29.96 18.85
N ASP A 368 -3.61 31.00 18.01
CA ASP A 368 -4.79 31.87 17.88
C ASP A 368 -6.02 31.16 17.29
N ASP A 369 -5.83 29.97 16.70
CA ASP A 369 -6.89 29.18 16.08
C ASP A 369 -7.45 28.08 17.00
N GLU A 370 -6.82 27.78 18.15
CA GLU A 370 -7.19 26.66 19.02
C GLU A 370 -8.66 26.71 19.48
N TYR A 371 -9.16 27.91 19.82
CA TYR A 371 -10.55 28.09 20.25
C TYR A 371 -11.54 27.76 19.12
N LYS A 372 -11.27 28.26 17.91
CA LYS A 372 -12.12 28.00 16.73
C LYS A 372 -12.04 26.54 16.31
N LEU A 373 -10.85 25.96 16.35
CA LEU A 373 -10.61 24.55 16.05
C LEU A 373 -11.39 23.64 17.00
N THR A 374 -11.42 23.95 18.29
CA THR A 374 -12.22 23.22 19.29
C THR A 374 -13.71 23.23 18.90
N GLY A 375 -14.26 24.42 18.64
CA GLY A 375 -15.67 24.54 18.23
C GLY A 375 -15.99 23.83 16.91
N LEU A 376 -15.06 23.84 15.94
CA LEU A 376 -15.20 23.11 14.69
C LEU A 376 -15.26 21.60 14.92
N LEU A 377 -14.34 21.05 15.71
CA LEU A 377 -14.26 19.61 15.99
C LEU A 377 -15.49 19.12 16.77
N GLU A 378 -15.95 19.88 17.76
CA GLU A 378 -17.20 19.59 18.47
C GLU A 378 -18.42 19.61 17.54
N SER A 379 -18.43 20.51 16.55
CA SER A 379 -19.48 20.55 15.53
C SER A 379 -19.46 19.34 14.60
N TYR A 380 -18.27 18.85 14.22
CA TYR A 380 -18.13 17.61 13.45
C TYR A 380 -18.60 16.39 14.23
N ALA A 381 -18.14 16.22 15.47
CA ALA A 381 -18.59 15.14 16.34
C ALA A 381 -20.13 15.15 16.51
N SER A 382 -20.72 16.34 16.74
CA SER A 382 -22.17 16.51 16.86
C SER A 382 -22.92 16.20 15.56
N ALA A 383 -22.30 16.44 14.41
CA ALA A 383 -22.85 16.13 13.09
C ALA A 383 -22.63 14.67 12.67
N GLY A 384 -21.96 13.85 13.48
CA GLY A 384 -21.59 12.46 13.18
C GLY A 384 -20.48 12.35 12.14
N VAL A 385 -19.55 13.31 12.11
CA VAL A 385 -18.30 13.27 11.33
C VAL A 385 -17.15 13.02 12.29
N THR A 386 -16.44 11.90 12.11
CA THR A 386 -15.30 11.53 12.96
C THR A 386 -14.03 12.15 12.41
N VAL A 387 -13.19 12.75 13.27
CA VAL A 387 -11.86 13.26 12.87
C VAL A 387 -10.76 12.45 13.53
N HIS A 388 -9.96 11.78 12.70
CA HIS A 388 -8.73 11.10 13.10
C HIS A 388 -7.51 11.97 12.79
N ALA A 389 -6.41 11.73 13.50
CA ALA A 389 -5.18 12.50 13.33
C ALA A 389 -3.96 11.58 13.16
N VAL A 390 -3.24 11.74 12.06
CA VAL A 390 -2.00 11.03 11.72
C VAL A 390 -0.84 12.00 11.90
N HIS A 391 -0.10 11.83 12.98
CA HIS A 391 1.10 12.59 13.27
C HIS A 391 2.29 12.01 12.50
N VAL A 392 2.99 12.87 11.77
CA VAL A 392 4.22 12.53 11.03
C VAL A 392 5.41 13.18 11.73
N PRO A 393 6.20 12.45 12.54
CA PRO A 393 7.30 13.07 13.27
C PRO A 393 8.40 13.60 12.34
N GLN A 394 8.84 14.83 12.56
CA GLN A 394 10.00 15.37 11.85
C GLN A 394 11.27 14.62 12.26
N GLN A 395 12.15 14.37 11.29
CA GLN A 395 13.44 13.76 11.50
C GLN A 395 14.56 14.80 11.35
N PRO A 396 15.58 14.80 12.23
CA PRO A 396 16.73 15.67 12.07
C PRO A 396 17.42 15.45 10.72
N ASN A 397 17.59 16.53 9.95
CA ASN A 397 18.27 16.45 8.67
C ASN A 397 19.73 15.97 8.88
N PRO A 398 20.14 14.81 8.32
CA PRO A 398 21.47 14.26 8.54
C PRO A 398 22.60 15.14 8.00
N ASP A 399 22.39 15.77 6.84
CA ASP A 399 23.38 16.65 6.22
C ASP A 399 23.57 17.95 7.00
N TYR A 400 22.48 18.48 7.55
CA TYR A 400 22.55 19.63 8.44
C TYR A 400 23.27 19.27 9.74
N LEU A 401 22.91 18.14 10.35
CA LEU A 401 23.58 17.62 11.54
C LEU A 401 25.10 17.43 11.34
N ALA A 402 25.52 16.95 10.17
CA ALA A 402 26.93 16.74 9.85
C ALA A 402 27.73 18.06 9.78
N ARG A 403 27.07 19.20 9.56
CA ARG A 403 27.69 20.54 9.51
C ARG A 403 27.74 21.25 10.87
N LEU A 404 27.03 20.74 11.88
CA LEU A 404 26.96 21.33 13.20
C LEU A 404 28.06 20.81 14.13
N ASP A 405 28.52 21.66 15.04
CA ASP A 405 29.30 21.20 16.18
C ASP A 405 28.44 20.37 17.15
N ARG A 406 29.08 19.62 18.05
CA ARG A 406 28.38 18.72 18.96
C ARG A 406 27.32 19.43 19.82
N PRO A 407 27.56 20.61 20.43
CA PRO A 407 26.54 21.32 21.20
C PRO A 407 25.33 21.74 20.36
N ARG A 408 25.52 22.30 19.16
CA ARG A 408 24.42 22.70 18.27
C ARG A 408 23.66 21.49 17.75
N ALA A 409 24.35 20.39 17.42
CA ALA A 409 23.72 19.14 17.00
C ALA A 409 22.85 18.53 18.11
N VAL A 410 23.25 18.63 19.38
CA VAL A 410 22.41 18.20 20.52
C VAL A 410 21.17 19.08 20.64
N ARG A 411 21.34 20.40 20.58
CA ARG A 411 20.22 21.35 20.67
C ARG A 411 19.21 21.15 19.54
N TYR A 412 19.66 21.04 18.30
CA TYR A 412 18.79 20.81 17.15
C TYR A 412 17.96 19.53 17.29
N ARG A 413 18.55 18.44 17.81
CA ARG A 413 17.79 17.21 18.12
C ARG A 413 16.77 17.42 19.23
N GLN A 414 17.09 18.21 20.25
CA GLN A 414 16.16 18.53 21.33
C GLN A 414 14.99 19.38 20.83
N GLU A 415 15.25 20.39 20.00
CA GLU A 415 14.24 21.24 19.39
C GLU A 415 13.25 20.42 18.55
N ILE A 416 13.74 19.48 17.72
CA ILE A 416 12.88 18.58 16.94
C ILE A 416 12.08 17.64 17.84
N ALA A 417 12.69 17.09 18.90
CA ALA A 417 11.98 16.23 19.83
C ALA A 417 10.87 16.97 20.60
N GLU A 418 11.13 18.21 21.01
CA GLU A 418 10.14 19.08 21.65
C GLU A 418 9.02 19.47 20.68
N HIS A 419 9.35 19.78 19.41
CA HIS A 419 8.37 20.03 18.36
C HIS A 419 7.44 18.83 18.16
N ASN A 420 8.01 17.64 17.93
CA ASN A 420 7.24 16.41 17.73
C ASN A 420 6.34 16.09 18.93
N LEU A 421 6.80 16.33 20.17
CA LEU A 421 5.98 16.12 21.37
C LEU A 421 4.77 17.07 21.40
N ARG A 422 4.97 18.35 21.10
CA ARG A 422 3.88 19.33 21.07
C ARG A 422 2.89 19.06 19.94
N THR A 423 3.38 18.65 18.76
CA THR A 423 2.51 18.24 17.65
C THR A 423 1.71 16.99 18.02
N GLU A 424 2.33 15.99 18.67
CA GLU A 424 1.64 14.79 19.15
C GLU A 424 0.51 15.13 20.13
N GLU A 425 0.78 16.02 21.10
CA GLU A 425 -0.22 16.48 22.08
C GLU A 425 -1.38 17.20 21.39
N ALA A 426 -1.10 18.09 20.44
CA ALA A 426 -2.12 18.79 19.67
C ALA A 426 -2.97 17.82 18.82
N PHE A 427 -2.35 16.87 18.12
CA PHE A 427 -3.04 15.89 17.29
C PHE A 427 -3.88 14.93 18.14
N ALA A 428 -3.43 14.59 19.35
CA ALA A 428 -4.20 13.80 20.31
C ALA A 428 -5.44 14.56 20.79
N ALA A 429 -5.31 15.88 21.02
CA ALA A 429 -6.45 16.73 21.36
C ALA A 429 -7.45 16.83 20.20
N ILE A 430 -6.97 17.01 18.96
CA ILE A 430 -7.80 17.06 17.75
C ILE A 430 -8.61 15.78 17.59
N ALA A 431 -7.95 14.62 17.61
CA ALA A 431 -8.61 13.33 17.47
C ALA A 431 -9.66 13.09 18.56
N ARG A 432 -9.30 13.36 19.83
CA ARG A 432 -10.22 13.21 20.97
C ARG A 432 -11.46 14.10 20.84
N LEU A 433 -11.29 15.36 20.45
CA LEU A 433 -12.42 16.29 20.28
C LEU A 433 -13.29 15.95 19.07
N GLY A 434 -12.67 15.45 17.99
CA GLY A 434 -13.35 14.97 16.80
C GLY A 434 -13.93 13.56 16.91
N GLY A 435 -13.84 12.92 18.10
CA GLY A 435 -14.37 11.58 18.35
C GLY A 435 -13.60 10.43 17.67
N GLY A 436 -12.41 10.70 17.12
CA GLY A 436 -11.58 9.74 16.43
C GLY A 436 -10.31 9.35 17.20
N GLU A 437 -9.38 8.75 16.47
CA GLU A 437 -8.14 8.22 17.02
C GLU A 437 -6.92 8.93 16.44
N ARG A 438 -5.82 8.91 17.21
CA ARG A 438 -4.53 9.42 16.76
C ARG A 438 -3.58 8.27 16.47
N VAL A 439 -2.94 8.31 15.31
CA VAL A 439 -1.83 7.43 14.93
C VAL A 439 -0.55 8.25 14.77
N GLN A 440 0.59 7.67 15.08
CA GLN A 440 1.89 8.24 14.75
C GLN A 440 2.63 7.32 13.79
N LEU A 441 3.14 7.90 12.71
CA LEU A 441 3.92 7.15 11.73
C LEU A 441 5.39 7.07 12.14
N THR A 442 6.00 5.94 11.80
CA THR A 442 7.46 5.77 11.85
C THR A 442 8.10 6.19 10.53
N ASP A 443 7.45 5.87 9.42
CA ASP A 443 7.87 6.26 8.07
C ASP A 443 6.67 6.41 7.11
N ALA A 444 6.95 6.90 5.89
CA ALA A 444 5.92 7.21 4.90
C ALA A 444 5.11 5.99 4.42
N THR A 445 5.65 4.80 4.60
CA THR A 445 5.13 3.56 4.04
C THR A 445 4.01 2.99 4.90
N GLU A 446 3.94 3.46 6.16
CA GLU A 446 2.87 3.17 7.12
C GLU A 446 1.61 4.03 6.92
N LEU A 447 1.66 5.09 6.11
CA LEU A 447 0.53 6.03 5.97
C LEU A 447 -0.75 5.34 5.47
N VAL A 448 -0.64 4.54 4.41
CA VAL A 448 -1.82 3.86 3.85
C VAL A 448 -2.38 2.79 4.79
N PRO A 449 -1.55 1.92 5.40
CA PRO A 449 -2.00 1.06 6.50
C PRO A 449 -2.65 1.82 7.65
N ALA A 450 -2.12 2.97 8.06
CA ALA A 450 -2.70 3.77 9.14
C ALA A 450 -4.10 4.29 8.77
N ILE A 451 -4.30 4.80 7.55
CA ILE A 451 -5.63 5.20 7.06
C ILE A 451 -6.58 4.00 7.06
N MET A 452 -6.10 2.84 6.63
CA MET A 452 -6.89 1.60 6.66
C MET A 452 -7.30 1.23 8.09
N HIS A 453 -6.39 1.27 9.05
CA HIS A 453 -6.66 0.97 10.46
C HIS A 453 -7.68 1.89 11.08
N LEU A 454 -7.69 3.16 10.68
CA LEU A 454 -8.65 4.14 11.18
C LEU A 454 -10.08 3.93 10.63
N THR A 455 -10.21 3.26 9.48
CA THR A 455 -11.49 3.01 8.80
C THR A 455 -12.05 1.61 9.07
N ILE A 456 -11.30 0.72 9.75
CA ILE A 456 -11.68 -0.67 10.02
C ILE A 456 -11.50 -1.06 11.49
N GLU A 457 -12.28 -2.03 11.96
CA GLU A 457 -12.19 -2.50 13.36
C GLU A 457 -10.81 -3.11 13.69
N GLU A 458 -10.27 -2.73 14.86
CA GLU A 458 -8.95 -3.16 15.37
C GLU A 458 -8.72 -4.67 15.34
N THR A 459 -9.79 -5.44 15.59
CA THR A 459 -9.75 -6.91 15.60
C THR A 459 -9.25 -7.49 14.28
N TRP A 460 -9.38 -6.77 13.16
CA TRP A 460 -9.02 -7.23 11.83
C TRP A 460 -7.75 -6.62 11.25
N TRP A 461 -7.09 -5.70 11.94
CA TRP A 461 -5.90 -5.00 11.43
C TRP A 461 -4.83 -5.97 10.91
N SER A 462 -4.48 -7.00 11.69
CA SER A 462 -3.46 -7.98 11.29
C SER A 462 -3.81 -8.77 10.02
N VAL A 463 -5.08 -9.09 9.82
CA VAL A 463 -5.57 -9.79 8.63
C VAL A 463 -5.47 -8.87 7.41
N PHE A 464 -5.89 -7.61 7.54
CA PHE A 464 -5.83 -6.65 6.46
C PHE A 464 -4.40 -6.21 6.13
N ASP A 465 -3.52 -6.09 7.11
CA ASP A 465 -2.10 -5.83 6.90
C ASP A 465 -1.44 -6.95 6.09
N ALA A 466 -1.67 -8.20 6.49
CA ALA A 466 -1.16 -9.37 5.78
C ALA A 466 -1.72 -9.44 4.35
N PHE A 467 -3.04 -9.20 4.21
CA PHE A 467 -3.70 -9.16 2.90
C PHE A 467 -3.13 -8.05 2.01
N TYR A 468 -3.01 -6.83 2.53
CA TYR A 468 -2.58 -5.67 1.77
C TYR A 468 -1.11 -5.78 1.36
N ALA A 469 -0.24 -6.29 2.25
CA ALA A 469 1.14 -6.62 1.92
C ALA A 469 1.22 -7.64 0.78
N MET A 470 0.41 -8.71 0.81
CA MET A 470 0.33 -9.67 -0.29
C MET A 470 -0.24 -9.05 -1.57
N TYR A 471 -1.28 -8.23 -1.47
CA TYR A 471 -1.87 -7.55 -2.60
C TYR A 471 -0.85 -6.65 -3.28
N LEU A 472 -0.17 -5.77 -2.52
CA LEU A 472 0.90 -4.93 -3.05
C LEU A 472 2.03 -5.77 -3.65
N ASP A 473 2.43 -6.86 -3.00
CA ASP A 473 3.49 -7.71 -3.53
C ASP A 473 3.11 -8.31 -4.89
N LEU A 474 1.90 -8.85 -5.04
CA LEU A 474 1.46 -9.56 -6.25
C LEU A 474 1.01 -8.61 -7.36
N CYS A 475 0.35 -7.52 -6.97
CA CYS A 475 -0.42 -6.67 -7.86
C CYS A 475 0.30 -5.38 -8.24
N ARG A 476 1.31 -4.96 -7.48
CA ARG A 476 2.25 -3.89 -7.85
C ARG A 476 3.65 -4.44 -8.05
#